data_AF-A0A7C8AIJ0-F1
#
_entry.id   AF-A0A7C8AIJ0-F1
#
_cell.length_a   1.000
_cell.length_b   1.000
_cell.length_c   1.000
_cell.angle_alpha   90.00
_cell.angle_beta   90.00
_cell.angle_gamma   90.00
#
_symmetry.space_group_name_H-M   'P 1'
#
loop_
_entity.id
_entity.type
_entity.pdbx_description
1 polymer ?
#
loop_
_entity_poly.entity_id
_entity_poly.type
_entity_poly.pdbx_seq_one_letter_code
_entity_poly.pdbx_strand_id
1 'polypeptide(L)'
;MKAFDCSGLVTYCYFKAGIYLPRYTVKIIDYGQIIERSEIQPADLVLFKGDGHEHPLFKNGVGHIAIYVGNDEIVEAFAERVVVPYKEFEGAVRVRKFSDRIRDESFRSVL
;
A
#
# COMPACT_ATOMS: atom_id res chain seq x y z
N MET A 1 -20.99 3.02 9.77
CA MET A 1 -20.54 3.01 8.35
C MET A 1 -19.02 2.96 8.34
N LYS A 2 -18.40 2.06 7.57
CA LYS A 2 -16.96 2.13 7.28
C LYS A 2 -16.77 3.08 6.09
N ALA A 3 -16.07 4.19 6.29
CA ALA A 3 -15.85 5.19 5.25
C ALA A 3 -14.83 4.74 4.18
N PHE A 4 -13.96 3.79 4.52
CA PHE A 4 -12.91 3.26 3.65
C PHE A 4 -12.75 1.74 3.82
N ASP A 5 -12.33 1.06 2.76
CA ASP A 5 -11.65 -0.24 2.84
C ASP A 5 -10.12 -0.02 2.84
N CYS A 6 -9.32 -1.09 2.97
CA CYS A 6 -7.85 -0.99 3.16
C CYS A 6 -7.16 -0.18 2.06
N SER A 7 -7.39 -0.54 0.80
CA SER A 7 -6.84 0.19 -0.35
C SER A 7 -7.48 1.57 -0.54
N GLY A 8 -8.71 1.78 -0.07
CA GLY A 8 -9.40 3.07 -0.10
C GLY A 8 -8.75 4.08 0.81
N LEU A 9 -8.35 3.68 2.02
CA LEU A 9 -7.61 4.54 2.94
C LEU A 9 -6.23 4.89 2.37
N VAL A 10 -5.51 3.88 1.84
CA VAL A 10 -4.19 4.08 1.23
C VAL A 10 -4.28 5.08 0.07
N THR A 11 -5.15 4.83 -0.91
CA THR A 11 -5.31 5.71 -2.07
C THR A 11 -5.71 7.13 -1.67
N TYR A 12 -6.57 7.30 -0.66
CA TYR A 12 -6.94 8.61 -0.12
C TYR A 12 -5.73 9.35 0.48
N CYS A 13 -4.97 8.71 1.37
CA CYS A 13 -3.81 9.33 2.02
C CYS A 13 -2.74 9.74 0.99
N TYR A 14 -2.45 8.87 0.02
CA TYR A 14 -1.48 9.17 -1.04
C TYR A 14 -1.97 10.27 -1.98
N PHE A 15 -3.26 10.28 -2.32
CA PHE A 15 -3.86 11.36 -3.11
C PHE A 15 -3.71 12.71 -2.41
N LYS A 16 -3.95 12.77 -1.09
CA LYS A 16 -3.72 13.98 -0.28
C LYS A 16 -2.25 14.41 -0.25
N ALA A 17 -1.32 13.48 -0.42
CA ALA A 17 0.12 13.75 -0.59
C ALA A 17 0.53 14.07 -2.05
N GLY A 18 -0.42 14.11 -2.98
CA GLY A 18 -0.19 14.38 -4.41
C GLY A 18 0.40 13.19 -5.18
N ILE A 19 0.15 11.97 -4.72
CA ILE A 19 0.52 10.71 -5.38
C ILE A 19 -0.76 9.97 -5.76
N TYR A 20 -0.89 9.61 -7.03
CA TYR A 20 -2.04 8.89 -7.52
C TYR A 20 -1.75 7.39 -7.54
N LEU A 21 -2.61 6.62 -6.90
CA LEU A 21 -2.51 5.16 -6.84
C LEU A 21 -3.79 4.51 -7.35
N PRO A 22 -3.69 3.33 -8.00
CA PRO A 22 -4.86 2.58 -8.43
C PRO A 22 -5.67 2.10 -7.22
N ARG A 23 -6.98 1.90 -7.42
CA ARG A 23 -7.93 1.56 -6.35
C ARG A 23 -7.72 0.19 -5.70
N TYR A 24 -6.99 -0.72 -6.35
CA TYR A 24 -6.88 -2.13 -5.98
C TYR A 24 -5.50 -2.47 -5.42
N THR A 25 -5.47 -3.16 -4.27
CA THR A 25 -4.25 -3.52 -3.53
C THR A 25 -3.16 -4.11 -4.41
N VAL A 26 -3.47 -5.13 -5.23
CA VAL A 26 -2.47 -5.78 -6.09
C VAL A 26 -1.88 -4.84 -7.13
N LYS A 27 -2.66 -3.88 -7.65
CA LYS A 27 -2.17 -2.88 -8.58
C LYS A 27 -1.32 -1.81 -7.89
N ILE A 28 -1.57 -1.53 -6.60
CA ILE A 28 -0.74 -0.58 -5.84
C ILE A 28 0.69 -1.10 -5.71
N ILE A 29 0.86 -2.42 -5.59
CA ILE A 29 2.17 -3.07 -5.49
C ILE A 29 3.02 -2.75 -6.73
N ASP A 30 2.42 -2.80 -7.92
CA ASP A 30 3.10 -2.50 -9.19
C ASP A 30 3.57 -1.03 -9.31
N TYR A 31 3.02 -0.13 -8.49
CA TYR A 31 3.31 1.30 -8.50
C TYR A 31 4.43 1.69 -7.52
N GLY A 32 5.00 0.72 -6.80
CA GLY A 32 6.09 0.96 -5.87
C GLY A 32 7.25 -0.01 -6.04
N GLN A 33 8.30 0.26 -5.26
CA GLN A 33 9.45 -0.61 -5.16
C GLN A 33 9.24 -1.59 -4.01
N ILE A 34 9.42 -2.89 -4.25
CA ILE A 34 9.51 -3.87 -3.15
C ILE A 34 10.76 -3.56 -2.34
N ILE A 35 10.59 -3.46 -1.03
CA ILE A 35 11.69 -3.17 -0.09
C ILE A 35 11.87 -4.31 0.90
N GLU A 36 13.08 -4.46 1.39
CA GLU A 36 13.31 -5.37 2.51
C GLU A 36 12.71 -4.81 3.79
N ARG A 37 12.33 -5.71 4.71
CA ARG A 37 11.76 -5.34 6.00
C ARG A 37 12.69 -4.44 6.83
N SER A 38 14.00 -4.67 6.71
CA SER A 38 15.06 -3.86 7.33
C SER A 38 15.13 -2.43 6.80
N GLU A 39 14.59 -2.19 5.60
CA GLU A 39 14.63 -0.89 4.92
C GLU A 39 13.36 -0.07 5.13
N ILE A 40 12.37 -0.60 5.85
CA ILE A 40 11.06 0.04 6.03
C ILE A 40 11.18 1.40 6.71
N GLN A 41 10.43 2.36 6.20
CA GLN A 41 10.38 3.74 6.65
C GLN A 41 8.94 4.21 6.72
N PRO A 42 8.64 5.24 7.54
CA PRO A 42 7.33 5.86 7.56
C PRO A 42 6.84 6.21 6.15
N ALA A 43 5.55 5.96 5.91
CA ALA A 43 4.87 6.04 4.62
C ALA A 43 5.22 4.93 3.60
N ASP A 44 5.87 3.83 4.01
CA ASP A 44 5.83 2.60 3.20
C ASP A 44 4.51 1.85 3.41
N LEU A 45 4.13 1.05 2.42
CA LEU A 45 2.95 0.21 2.46
C LEU A 45 3.34 -1.19 2.92
N VAL A 46 2.72 -1.68 3.98
CA VAL A 46 2.89 -3.07 4.44
C VAL A 46 1.77 -3.94 3.90
N LEU A 47 2.12 -5.16 3.51
CA LEU A 47 1.22 -6.12 2.87
C LEU A 47 1.05 -7.32 3.78
N PHE A 48 -0.19 -7.73 3.99
CA PHE A 48 -0.51 -8.92 4.78
C PHE A 48 -1.14 -9.99 3.91
N LYS A 49 -0.83 -11.23 4.27
CA LYS A 49 -1.41 -12.42 3.64
C LYS A 49 -2.94 -12.38 3.73
N GLY A 50 -3.58 -12.82 2.66
CA GLY A 50 -4.99 -13.19 2.70
C GLY A 50 -5.50 -13.64 1.34
N ASP A 51 -6.61 -14.34 1.38
CA ASP A 51 -7.16 -15.01 0.21
C ASP A 51 -7.82 -14.02 -0.77
N GLY A 52 -7.77 -14.33 -2.07
CA GLY A 52 -8.60 -13.67 -3.09
C GLY A 52 -7.92 -12.60 -3.95
N HIS A 53 -6.66 -12.25 -3.69
CA HIS A 53 -5.91 -11.30 -4.52
C HIS A 53 -4.49 -11.79 -4.79
N GLU A 54 -4.32 -12.50 -5.90
CA GLU A 54 -3.02 -13.04 -6.30
C GLU A 54 -2.09 -11.94 -6.83
N HIS A 55 -0.81 -12.04 -6.47
CA HIS A 55 0.25 -11.24 -7.04
C HIS A 55 1.48 -12.13 -7.24
N PRO A 56 2.22 -12.05 -8.36
CA PRO A 56 3.34 -12.95 -8.65
C PRO A 56 4.43 -12.99 -7.56
N LEU A 57 4.59 -11.88 -6.83
CA LEU A 57 5.56 -11.76 -5.74
C LEU A 57 5.04 -12.26 -4.38
N PHE A 58 3.74 -12.47 -4.23
CA PHE A 58 3.09 -12.86 -2.98
C PHE A 58 2.29 -14.15 -3.20
N LYS A 59 2.97 -15.29 -3.08
CA LYS A 59 2.45 -16.64 -3.39
C LYS A 59 1.17 -17.01 -2.63
N ASN A 60 0.96 -16.40 -1.47
CA ASN A 60 -0.20 -16.63 -0.61
C ASN A 60 -1.32 -15.59 -0.81
N GLY A 61 -1.21 -14.72 -1.81
CA GLY A 61 -2.11 -13.60 -2.02
C GLY A 61 -1.91 -12.45 -1.03
N VAL A 62 -2.50 -11.30 -1.35
CA VAL A 62 -2.47 -10.08 -0.54
C VAL A 62 -3.88 -9.71 -0.11
N GLY A 63 -4.24 -10.03 1.13
CA GLY A 63 -5.58 -9.75 1.66
C GLY A 63 -5.73 -8.36 2.28
N HIS A 64 -4.63 -7.73 2.71
CA HIS A 64 -4.67 -6.44 3.37
C HIS A 64 -3.45 -5.58 3.08
N ILE A 65 -3.63 -4.26 3.15
CA ILE A 65 -2.60 -3.25 2.97
C ILE A 65 -2.80 -2.12 3.98
N ALA A 66 -1.70 -1.68 4.58
CA ALA A 66 -1.68 -0.59 5.56
C ALA A 66 -0.47 0.32 5.35
N ILE A 67 -0.48 1.50 5.99
CA ILE A 67 0.61 2.48 5.92
C ILE A 67 1.45 2.36 7.19
N TYR A 68 2.75 2.11 7.05
CA TYR A 68 3.69 2.12 8.17
C TYR A 68 3.97 3.54 8.65
N VAL A 69 3.97 3.77 9.96
CA VAL A 69 4.19 5.11 10.55
C VAL A 69 5.42 5.20 11.45
N GLY A 70 6.22 4.13 11.54
CA GLY A 70 7.38 4.03 12.44
C GLY A 70 7.07 3.26 13.72
N ASN A 71 8.10 2.89 14.48
CA ASN A 71 7.97 2.23 15.79
C ASN A 71 7.10 0.97 15.77
N ASP A 72 7.15 0.19 14.68
CA ASP A 72 6.31 -1.00 14.49
C ASP A 72 4.79 -0.71 14.52
N GLU A 73 4.39 0.51 14.17
CA GLU A 73 2.99 0.93 14.08
C GLU A 73 2.54 1.12 12.62
N ILE A 74 1.24 0.89 12.41
CA ILE A 74 0.56 1.12 11.13
C ILE A 74 -0.72 1.94 11.28
N VAL A 75 -1.20 2.44 10.15
CA VAL A 75 -2.53 3.00 9.97
C VAL A 75 -3.28 2.18 8.92
N GLU A 76 -4.46 1.68 9.28
CA GLU A 76 -5.30 0.83 8.43
C GLU A 76 -6.80 1.19 8.48
N ALA A 77 -7.58 0.65 7.54
CA ALA A 77 -9.00 0.99 7.35
C ALA A 77 -9.97 0.37 8.39
N PHE A 78 -9.47 0.00 9.56
CA PHE A 78 -10.27 -0.24 10.77
C PHE A 78 -10.37 0.99 11.69
N ALA A 79 -9.75 2.11 11.30
CA ALA A 79 -9.74 3.40 12.00
C ALA A 79 -8.97 3.42 13.34
N GLU A 80 -8.12 2.42 13.60
CA GLU A 80 -7.23 2.37 14.77
C GLU A 80 -5.76 2.31 14.33
N ARG A 81 -4.86 2.91 15.14
CA ARG A 81 -3.43 2.63 15.04
C ARG A 81 -3.18 1.28 15.68
N VAL A 82 -2.60 0.37 14.92
CA VAL A 82 -2.30 -0.98 15.41
C VAL A 82 -0.79 -1.13 15.49
N VAL A 83 -0.32 -1.66 16.61
CA VAL A 83 1.06 -2.12 16.75
C VAL A 83 1.14 -3.46 16.04
N VAL A 84 1.91 -3.51 14.96
CA VAL A 84 2.13 -4.74 14.20
C VAL A 84 3.37 -5.41 14.75
N PRO A 85 3.28 -6.64 15.27
CA PRO A 85 4.48 -7.37 15.64
C PRO A 85 5.41 -7.48 14.42
N TYR A 86 6.72 -7.36 14.65
CA TYR A 86 7.78 -7.45 13.62
C TYR A 86 7.78 -8.79 12.83
N LYS A 87 6.77 -9.66 12.93
CA LYS A 87 6.69 -10.90 12.14
C LYS A 87 5.43 -11.02 11.28
N GLU A 88 4.51 -10.05 11.31
CA GLU A 88 3.16 -10.31 10.79
C GLU A 88 2.89 -9.85 9.35
N PHE A 89 3.68 -8.92 8.78
CA PHE A 89 3.54 -8.56 7.36
C PHE A 89 4.45 -9.40 6.46
N GLU A 90 3.93 -9.77 5.28
CA GLU A 90 4.56 -10.62 4.26
C GLU A 90 5.53 -9.85 3.35
N GLY A 91 5.34 -8.54 3.22
CA GLY A 91 6.25 -7.67 2.49
C GLY A 91 5.88 -6.20 2.62
N ALA A 92 6.74 -5.36 2.07
CA ALA A 92 6.53 -3.92 2.06
C ALA A 92 6.86 -3.31 0.69
N VAL A 93 6.16 -2.23 0.37
CA VAL A 93 6.25 -1.51 -0.89
C VAL A 93 6.46 -0.03 -0.59
N ARG A 94 7.52 0.53 -1.17
CA ARG A 94 7.78 1.96 -1.13
C ARG A 94 7.22 2.63 -2.37
N VAL A 95 6.25 3.52 -2.16
CA VAL A 95 5.70 4.38 -3.20
C VAL A 95 6.30 5.77 -3.07
N ARG A 96 6.90 6.29 -4.15
CA ARG A 96 7.43 7.66 -4.22
C ARG A 96 6.63 8.50 -5.22
N LYS A 97 6.73 9.83 -5.11
CA LYS A 97 6.17 10.73 -6.13
C LYS A 97 6.71 10.31 -7.49
N PHE A 98 5.77 10.11 -8.41
CA PHE A 98 5.95 9.61 -9.77
C PHE A 98 6.66 10.64 -10.69
N SER A 99 7.75 11.30 -10.25
CA SER A 99 8.49 12.21 -11.15
C SER A 99 9.32 11.46 -12.18
N ASP A 100 9.68 10.19 -11.94
CA ASP A 100 10.82 9.61 -12.65
C ASP A 100 10.52 8.40 -13.55
N ARG A 101 9.29 7.84 -13.62
CA ARG A 101 9.12 6.58 -14.38
C ARG A 101 7.99 6.37 -15.39
N ILE A 102 6.79 6.97 -15.38
CA ILE A 102 5.81 6.66 -16.45
C ILE A 102 4.94 7.86 -16.85
N ARG A 103 5.08 8.25 -18.12
CA ARG A 103 4.03 8.91 -18.93
C ARG A 103 2.97 7.84 -19.24
N ASP A 104 2.04 7.60 -18.32
CA ASP A 104 0.93 6.68 -18.58
C ASP A 104 -0.24 7.50 -19.12
N GLU A 105 -0.53 7.35 -20.42
CA GLU A 105 -1.62 8.05 -21.08
C GLU A 105 -3.00 7.58 -20.61
N SER A 106 -3.09 6.45 -19.90
CA SER A 106 -4.35 5.96 -19.32
C SER A 106 -4.90 6.85 -18.19
N PHE A 107 -4.07 7.75 -17.64
CA PHE A 107 -4.50 8.71 -16.62
C PHE A 107 -5.22 9.94 -17.21
N ARG A 108 -5.07 10.21 -18.52
CA ARG A 108 -5.69 11.37 -19.19
C ARG A 108 -7.15 11.14 -19.60
N SER A 109 -7.63 9.89 -19.63
CA SER A 109 -8.99 9.57 -20.10
C SER A 109 -10.05 9.51 -18.99
N VAL A 110 -9.69 9.83 -17.74
CA VAL A 110 -10.59 9.80 -16.57
C VAL A 110 -10.82 11.20 -15.98
N LEU A 111 -10.48 12.26 -16.74
CA LEU A 111 -10.89 13.64 -16.48
C LEU A 111 -11.61 14.22 -17.70
#